data_AF-A0A1Z4R3R0-F1
#
_entry.id   AF-A0A1Z4R3R0-F1
#
_cell.length_a   1.000
_cell.length_b   1.000
_cell.length_c   1.000
_cell.angle_alpha   90.00
_cell.angle_beta   90.00
_cell.angle_gamma   90.00
#
_symmetry.space_group_name_H-M   'P 1'
#
loop_
_entity.id
_entity.type
_entity.pdbx_description
1 polymer ?
#
loop_
_entity_poly.entity_id
_entity_poly.type
_entity_poly.pdbx_seq_one_letter_code
_entity_poly.pdbx_strand_id
1 'polypeptide(L)' 'MKHIEEWISFVGYDGTLLRSDIKREESHLFYEKIGYTNTKQQKTFHKAL' A
#
# COMPACT_ATOMS: atom_id res chain seq x y z
N MET A 1 -10.01 -4.93 -1.76
CA MET A 1 -8.81 -5.68 -2.16
C MET A 1 -9.00 -7.20 -2.18
N LYS A 2 -10.19 -7.67 -1.79
CA LYS A 2 -10.59 -9.08 -1.72
C LYS A 2 -10.07 -9.99 -2.84
N HIS A 3 -10.25 -9.65 -4.12
CA HIS A 3 -9.77 -10.52 -5.21
C HIS A 3 -8.25 -10.66 -5.29
N ILE A 4 -7.50 -9.61 -4.93
CA ILE A 4 -6.04 -9.66 -4.90
C ILE A 4 -5.59 -10.50 -3.70
N GLU A 5 -6.24 -10.33 -2.54
CA GLU A 5 -5.98 -11.11 -1.32
C GLU A 5 -6.27 -12.61 -1.52
N GLU A 6 -7.36 -12.94 -2.19
CA GLU A 6 -7.69 -14.32 -2.58
C GLU A 6 -6.63 -14.89 -3.54
N TRP A 7 -6.19 -14.09 -4.52
CA TRP A 7 -5.17 -14.52 -5.47
C TRP A 7 -3.80 -14.74 -4.81
N ILE A 8 -3.34 -13.82 -3.97
CA ILE A 8 -2.03 -13.97 -3.32
C ILE A 8 -2.02 -15.13 -2.32
N SER A 9 -3.14 -15.38 -1.64
CA SER A 9 -3.32 -16.54 -0.77
C SER A 9 -3.26 -17.84 -1.57
N PHE A 10 -3.90 -17.89 -2.74
CA PHE A 10 -3.84 -19.05 -3.63
C PHE A 10 -2.42 -19.33 -4.15
N VAL A 11 -1.65 -18.28 -4.47
CA VAL A 11 -0.27 -18.43 -4.98
C VAL A 11 0.74 -18.73 -3.84
N GLY A 12 0.36 -18.53 -2.58
CA GLY A 12 1.19 -18.82 -1.41
C GLY A 12 2.12 -17.68 -1.00
N TYR A 13 1.74 -16.43 -1.27
CA TYR A 13 2.47 -15.26 -0.76
C TYR A 13 2.00 -14.86 0.64
N ASP A 14 2.92 -14.32 1.45
CA ASP A 14 2.66 -13.94 2.84
C ASP A 14 1.91 -12.61 3.02
N GLY A 15 1.77 -11.81 1.97
CA GLY A 15 1.04 -10.54 2.06
C GLY A 15 1.15 -9.62 0.85
N THR A 16 0.43 -8.50 0.91
CA THR A 16 0.37 -7.48 -0.13
C THR A 16 1.01 -6.18 0.35
N LEU A 17 1.93 -5.62 -0.43
CA LEU A 17 2.49 -4.29 -0.19
C LEU A 17 1.88 -3.27 -1.16
N LEU A 18 1.27 -2.22 -0.62
CA LEU A 18 0.74 -1.10 -1.37
C LEU A 18 1.58 0.15 -1.13
N ARG A 19 1.85 0.91 -2.20
CA ARG A 19 2.55 2.19 -2.13
C ARG A 19 1.61 3.28 -2.65
N SER A 20 1.21 4.17 -1.77
CA SER A 20 0.56 5.43 -2.11
C SER A 20 1.51 6.57 -1.81
N ASP A 21 1.47 7.61 -2.66
CA ASP A 21 2.21 8.85 -2.42
C ASP A 21 1.76 9.46 -1.08
N ILE A 22 2.71 10.07 -0.36
CA ILE A 22 2.47 10.71 0.94
C ILE A 22 1.35 11.77 0.87
N LYS A 23 1.12 12.38 -0.31
CA LYS A 23 0.06 13.37 -0.53
C LYS A 23 -1.36 12.79 -0.61
N ARG A 24 -1.53 11.47 -0.66
CA ARG A 24 -2.83 10.80 -0.78
C ARG A 24 -3.31 10.26 0.57
N GLU A 25 -3.55 11.18 1.51
CA GLU A 25 -4.00 10.85 2.87
C GLU A 25 -5.32 10.05 2.87
N GLU A 26 -6.26 10.39 1.99
CA GLU A 26 -7.53 9.64 1.84
C GLU A 26 -7.30 8.18 1.44
N SER A 27 -6.26 7.89 0.67
CA SER A 27 -5.92 6.51 0.30
C SER A 27 -5.37 5.74 1.51
N HIS A 28 -4.56 6.38 2.36
CA HIS A 28 -4.07 5.76 3.59
C HIS A 28 -5.23 5.39 4.53
N LEU A 29 -6.18 6.31 4.73
CA LEU A 29 -7.38 6.05 5.54
C LEU A 29 -8.22 4.89 5.00
N PHE A 30 -8.36 4.80 3.67
CA PHE A 30 -9.04 3.67 3.05
C PHE A 30 -8.34 2.34 3.35
N TYR A 31 -7.02 2.27 3.16
CA TYR A 31 -6.23 1.05 3.36
C TYR A 31 -6.21 0.61 4.82
N GLU A 32 -6.08 1.55 5.76
CA GLU A 32 -6.18 1.27 7.21
C GLU A 32 -7.56 0.69 7.56
N LYS A 33 -8.64 1.26 7.02
CA LYS A 33 -10.01 0.78 7.28
C LYS A 33 -10.23 -0.66 6.80
N ILE A 34 -9.51 -1.12 5.78
CA ILE A 34 -9.61 -2.49 5.26
C ILE A 34 -8.51 -3.42 5.79
N GLY A 35 -7.77 -3.02 6.83
CA GLY A 35 -6.87 -3.89 7.59
C GLY A 35 -5.38 -3.83 7.20
N TYR A 36 -4.98 -2.91 6.32
CA TYR A 36 -3.57 -2.71 6.00
C TYR A 36 -2.91 -1.83 7.07
N THR A 37 -1.65 -2.11 7.36
CA THR A 37 -0.85 -1.29 8.29
C THR A 37 0.15 -0.45 7.51
N ASN A 38 0.26 0.84 7.86
CA ASN A 38 1.30 1.69 7.32
C ASN A 38 2.66 1.29 7.91
N THR A 39 3.52 0.71 7.08
CA THR A 39 4.85 0.22 7.51
C THR A 39 5.97 1.24 7.29
N LYS A 40 5.80 2.23 6.41
CA LYS A 40 6.83 3.22 6.09
C LYS A 40 6.28 4.44 5.35
N GLN A 41 6.67 5.64 5.79
CA GLN A 41 6.52 6.87 5.01
C GLN A 41 7.80 7.16 4.23
N GLN A 42 7.70 7.33 2.91
CA GLN A 42 8.84 7.64 2.04
C GLN A 42 8.68 9.03 1.43
N LYS A 43 9.74 9.84 1.50
CA LYS A 43 9.84 11.13 0.79
C LYS A 43 10.70 10.95 -0.45
N THR A 44 10.19 11.38 -1.61
CA THR A 44 10.95 11.36 -2.87
C THR A 44 11.33 12.78 -3.23
N PHE A 45 12.63 13.04 -3.41
CA PHE A 45 13.16 14.33 -3.83
C PHE A 45 13.73 14.18 -5.24
N HIS A 46 13.32 15.06 -6.16
CA HIS A 46 13.84 15.11 -7.52
C HIS A 46 14.39 16.51 -7.77
N LYS A 47 15.63 16.59 -8.27
CA LYS A 47 16.26 17.82 -8.74
C LYS A 47 16.66 17.61 -10.20
N ALA A 48 15.99 18.31 -11.11
CA ALA A 48 16.49 18.45 -12.48
C ALA A 48 17.69 19.40 -12.46
N LEU A 49 18.74 19.05 -13.21
CA LEU A 49 19.92 19.89 -13.46
C LEU A 49 19.73 20.69 -14.75
#